data_AF-A0A1F7U2J5-F1
#
_entry.id   AF-A0A1F7U2J5-F1
#
_cell.length_a   1.000
_cell.length_b   1.000
_cell.length_c   1.000
_cell.angle_alpha   90.00
_cell.angle_beta   90.00
_cell.angle_gamma   90.00
#
_symmetry.space_group_name_H-M   'P 1'
#
loop_
_entity.id
_entity.type
_entity.pdbx_description
1 polymer ?
#
loop_
_entity_poly.entity_id
_entity_poly.type
_entity_poly.pdbx_seq_one_letter_code
_entity_poly.pdbx_strand_id
1 'polypeptide(L)'
;MSSLAMHNLRPAKGAKNYPKRVGRGNASGKGTTAGRGGKGQTARTGGRNKLKLLGMRHLILATPKLRGFQSQYAKSAVIDLDRLNENFSGGQSVNPRSLREKGLIPATARGVKILANGKLQKRLTVSGCRVSAVAKEKILAAGGEIKA
;
A
#
# COMPACT_ATOMS: atom_id res chain seq x y z
N MET A 1 -41.05 7.74 -8.35
CA MET A 1 -39.81 7.27 -7.70
C MET A 1 -40.10 5.88 -7.14
N SER A 2 -39.59 4.81 -7.76
CA SER A 2 -39.87 3.43 -7.35
C SER A 2 -39.30 3.18 -5.94
N SER A 3 -40.16 2.71 -5.03
CA SER A 3 -39.78 2.42 -3.64
C SER A 3 -38.70 1.33 -3.54
N LEU A 4 -37.76 1.51 -2.62
CA LEU A 4 -36.68 0.57 -2.35
C LEU A 4 -37.21 -0.60 -1.52
N ALA A 5 -37.72 -1.62 -2.19
CA ALA A 5 -38.18 -2.87 -1.59
C ALA A 5 -37.27 -4.04 -2.04
N MET A 6 -37.24 -5.15 -1.28
CA MET A 6 -36.34 -6.28 -1.56
C MET A 6 -36.42 -6.80 -3.01
N HIS A 7 -37.62 -6.78 -3.62
CA HIS A 7 -37.84 -7.25 -4.99
C HIS A 7 -37.34 -6.26 -6.08
N ASN A 8 -37.04 -5.02 -5.71
CA ASN A 8 -36.58 -3.96 -6.62
C ASN A 8 -35.05 -3.72 -6.55
N LEU A 9 -34.35 -4.37 -5.62
CA LEU A 9 -32.90 -4.26 -5.50
C LEU A 9 -32.21 -4.95 -6.67
N ARG A 10 -31.43 -4.19 -7.44
CA ARG A 10 -30.60 -4.70 -8.55
C ARG A 10 -29.21 -4.08 -8.48
N PRO A 11 -28.14 -4.84 -8.78
CA PRO A 11 -26.80 -4.27 -8.85
C PRO A 11 -26.70 -3.25 -9.98
N ALA A 12 -25.80 -2.29 -9.86
CA ALA A 12 -25.50 -1.34 -10.93
C ALA A 12 -25.10 -2.08 -12.21
N LYS A 13 -25.44 -1.50 -13.37
CA LYS A 13 -25.13 -2.09 -14.68
C LYS A 13 -23.62 -2.33 -14.79
N GLY A 14 -23.22 -3.58 -15.02
CA GLY A 14 -21.81 -3.98 -15.14
C GLY A 14 -21.11 -4.35 -13.83
N ALA A 15 -21.75 -4.19 -12.67
CA ALA A 15 -21.14 -4.55 -11.38
C ALA A 15 -20.95 -6.07 -11.21
N LYS A 16 -21.77 -6.90 -11.88
CA LYS A 16 -21.67 -8.36 -11.84
C LYS A 16 -21.60 -8.94 -13.24
N ASN A 17 -20.49 -9.61 -13.55
CA ASN A 17 -20.31 -10.38 -14.78
C ASN A 17 -20.40 -11.87 -14.46
N TYR A 18 -21.23 -12.61 -15.20
CA TYR A 18 -21.34 -14.05 -15.05
C TYR A 18 -20.25 -14.77 -15.86
N PRO A 19 -19.41 -15.62 -15.25
CA PRO A 19 -18.41 -16.36 -15.99
C PRO A 19 -19.07 -17.40 -16.91
N LYS A 20 -18.55 -17.57 -18.12
CA LYS A 20 -18.99 -18.62 -19.04
C LYS A 20 -18.70 -19.99 -18.44
N ARG A 21 -19.73 -20.84 -18.32
CA ARG A 21 -19.57 -22.24 -17.92
C ARG A 21 -18.94 -23.03 -19.08
N VAL A 22 -17.72 -23.51 -18.89
CA VAL A 22 -16.97 -24.25 -19.92
C VAL A 22 -17.49 -25.68 -20.08
N GLY A 23 -17.30 -26.29 -21.26
CA GLY A 23 -17.73 -27.67 -21.53
C GLY A 23 -19.24 -27.84 -21.66
N ARG A 24 -19.95 -26.81 -22.13
CA ARG A 24 -21.41 -26.79 -22.32
C ARG A 24 -21.77 -26.50 -23.78
N GLY A 25 -21.40 -27.43 -24.66
CA GLY A 25 -21.68 -27.34 -26.09
C GLY A 25 -20.84 -26.30 -26.86
N ASN A 26 -20.74 -26.46 -28.17
CA ASN A 26 -19.85 -25.64 -29.01
C ASN A 26 -20.35 -24.20 -29.18
N ALA A 27 -21.67 -23.98 -29.18
CA ALA A 27 -22.28 -22.65 -29.25
C ALA A 27 -21.85 -21.71 -28.10
N SER A 28 -21.40 -22.26 -26.97
CA SER A 28 -20.84 -21.47 -25.86
C SER A 28 -19.47 -20.82 -26.17
N GLY A 29 -18.82 -21.22 -27.26
CA GLY A 29 -17.46 -20.82 -27.63
C GLY A 29 -16.35 -21.53 -26.84
N LYS A 30 -16.69 -22.33 -25.82
CA LYS A 30 -15.74 -23.12 -25.01
C LYS A 30 -16.28 -24.54 -24.75
N GLY A 31 -16.81 -25.17 -25.79
CA GLY A 31 -17.38 -26.52 -25.74
C GLY A 31 -16.30 -27.60 -25.77
N THR A 32 -15.88 -27.99 -26.97
CA THR A 32 -15.09 -29.19 -27.25
C THR A 32 -13.86 -29.38 -26.36
N THR A 33 -13.03 -28.34 -26.20
CA THR A 33 -11.77 -28.40 -25.44
C THR A 33 -11.79 -27.57 -24.17
N ALA A 34 -12.95 -27.00 -23.80
CA ALA A 34 -13.07 -26.05 -22.69
C ALA A 34 -12.09 -24.86 -22.75
N GLY A 35 -11.55 -24.53 -23.94
CA GLY A 35 -10.52 -23.51 -24.13
C GLY A 35 -9.09 -23.95 -23.77
N ARG A 36 -8.85 -25.27 -23.62
CA ARG A 36 -7.52 -25.83 -23.30
C ARG A 36 -6.71 -26.25 -24.52
N GLY A 37 -7.31 -26.36 -25.70
CA GLY A 37 -6.63 -26.78 -26.93
C GLY A 37 -6.44 -28.29 -27.05
N GLY A 38 -5.35 -28.73 -27.68
CA GLY A 38 -5.05 -30.14 -27.98
C GLY A 38 -4.62 -30.99 -26.78
N LYS A 39 -4.06 -32.18 -27.03
CA LYS A 39 -3.74 -33.20 -26.01
C LYS A 39 -2.38 -32.99 -25.29
N GLY A 40 -1.96 -31.74 -25.08
CA GLY A 40 -0.68 -31.39 -24.44
C GLY A 40 -0.73 -31.41 -22.90
N GLN A 41 0.43 -31.21 -22.26
CA GLN A 41 0.54 -31.19 -20.79
C GLN A 41 -0.36 -30.13 -20.14
N THR A 42 -0.55 -28.97 -20.77
CA THR A 42 -1.41 -27.88 -20.29
C THR A 42 -2.90 -28.21 -20.30
N ALA A 43 -3.33 -29.19 -21.11
CA ALA A 43 -4.73 -29.62 -21.18
C ALA A 43 -5.11 -30.64 -20.09
N ARG A 44 -4.12 -31.34 -19.53
CA ARG A 44 -4.30 -32.34 -18.47
C ARG A 44 -4.46 -31.67 -17.10
N THR A 45 -5.23 -32.31 -16.22
CA THR A 45 -5.42 -31.84 -14.84
C THR A 45 -4.07 -31.74 -14.12
N GLY A 46 -3.79 -30.57 -13.52
CA GLY A 46 -2.54 -30.32 -12.79
C GLY A 46 -1.29 -30.07 -13.64
N GLY A 47 -1.34 -30.19 -14.97
CA GLY A 47 -0.14 -30.15 -15.82
C GLY A 47 0.51 -28.76 -15.98
N ARG A 48 -0.25 -27.67 -15.81
CA ARG A 48 0.26 -26.29 -16.01
C ARG A 48 1.26 -25.83 -14.95
N ASN A 49 1.14 -26.32 -13.71
CA ASN A 49 1.91 -25.78 -12.58
C ASN A 49 3.37 -26.25 -12.57
N LYS A 50 3.65 -27.46 -13.08
CA LYS A 50 5.01 -28.06 -13.03
C LYS A 50 5.99 -27.39 -14.01
N LEU A 51 5.53 -26.96 -15.18
CA LEU A 51 6.39 -26.30 -16.18
C LEU A 51 6.91 -24.93 -15.71
N LYS A 52 6.07 -24.16 -15.02
CA LYS A 52 6.46 -22.85 -14.46
C LYS A 52 7.55 -22.99 -13.40
N LEU A 53 7.50 -24.04 -12.59
CA LEU A 53 8.48 -24.30 -11.53
C LEU A 53 9.89 -24.55 -12.09
N LEU A 54 10.00 -25.33 -13.16
CA LEU A 54 11.28 -25.66 -13.79
C LEU A 54 11.94 -24.42 -14.42
N GLY A 55 11.17 -23.61 -15.16
CA GLY A 55 11.68 -22.36 -15.75
C GLY A 55 12.07 -21.33 -14.70
N MET A 56 11.28 -21.19 -13.63
CA MET A 56 11.58 -20.25 -12.54
C MET A 56 12.80 -20.67 -11.73
N ARG A 57 13.03 -21.97 -11.51
CA ARG A 57 14.20 -22.45 -10.76
C ARG A 57 15.51 -22.02 -11.43
N HIS A 58 15.61 -22.16 -12.75
CA HIS A 58 16.80 -21.72 -13.48
C HIS A 58 17.03 -20.20 -13.34
N LEU A 59 15.97 -19.41 -13.50
CA LEU A 59 16.05 -17.95 -13.34
C LEU A 59 16.46 -17.55 -11.92
N ILE A 60 15.90 -18.18 -10.88
CA ILE A 60 16.23 -17.89 -9.49
C ILE A 60 17.70 -18.24 -9.18
N LEU A 61 18.22 -19.33 -9.74
CA LEU A 61 19.63 -19.73 -9.55
C LEU A 61 20.60 -18.86 -10.34
N ALA A 62 20.22 -18.43 -11.54
CA ALA A 62 21.04 -17.54 -12.37
C ALA A 62 21.05 -16.09 -11.86
N THR A 63 19.97 -15.65 -11.20
CA THR A 63 19.89 -14.30 -10.66
C THR A 63 20.76 -14.21 -9.40
N PRO A 64 21.74 -13.29 -9.34
CA PRO A 64 22.55 -13.13 -8.14
C PRO A 64 21.65 -12.70 -6.97
N LYS A 65 21.95 -13.23 -5.78
CA LYS A 65 21.25 -12.82 -4.56
C LYS A 65 21.52 -11.33 -4.29
N LEU A 66 20.51 -10.61 -3.82
CA LEU A 66 20.68 -9.23 -3.37
C LEU A 66 21.78 -9.18 -2.31
N ARG A 67 22.68 -8.20 -2.42
CA ARG A 67 23.78 -8.03 -1.48
C ARG A 67 23.26 -7.49 -0.15
N GLY A 68 23.82 -7.98 0.96
CA GLY A 68 23.52 -7.52 2.32
C GLY A 68 22.32 -8.20 2.99
N PHE A 69 22.13 -7.91 4.27
CA PHE A 69 20.99 -8.37 5.06
C PHE A 69 19.89 -7.30 5.13
N GLN A 70 18.63 -7.72 5.27
CA GLN A 70 17.56 -6.78 5.62
C GLN A 70 17.58 -6.51 7.13
N SER A 71 17.59 -5.23 7.51
CA SER A 71 17.51 -4.83 8.92
C SER A 71 16.23 -5.38 9.57
N GLN A 72 16.37 -5.97 10.75
CA GLN A 72 15.24 -6.47 11.56
C GLN A 72 14.42 -5.34 12.20
N TYR A 73 15.00 -4.13 12.29
CA TYR A 73 14.33 -3.00 12.91
C TYR A 73 13.34 -2.35 11.94
N ALA A 74 12.11 -2.16 12.42
CA ALA A 74 11.09 -1.44 11.67
C ALA A 74 11.53 0.00 11.41
N LYS A 75 11.34 0.47 10.18
CA LYS A 75 11.58 1.86 9.83
C LYS A 75 10.57 2.76 10.52
N SER A 76 11.04 3.91 11.02
CA SER A 76 10.15 4.96 11.55
C SER A 76 9.27 5.51 10.44
N ALA A 77 8.05 5.92 10.78
CA ALA A 77 7.20 6.68 9.89
C ALA A 77 7.83 8.05 9.64
N VAL A 78 7.78 8.50 8.39
CA VAL A 78 8.41 9.73 7.94
C VAL A 78 7.36 10.81 7.73
N ILE A 79 7.61 12.00 8.26
CA ILE A 79 6.78 13.19 8.05
C ILE A 79 7.66 14.36 7.63
N ASP A 80 7.16 15.11 6.66
CA ASP A 80 7.77 16.35 6.15
C ASP A 80 7.19 17.60 6.83
N LEU A 81 7.93 18.70 6.81
CA LEU A 81 7.51 19.96 7.44
C LEU A 81 6.26 20.56 6.79
N ASP A 82 6.06 20.40 5.48
CA ASP A 82 4.87 20.90 4.80
C ASP A 82 3.58 20.26 5.34
N ARG A 83 3.61 18.94 5.58
CA ARG A 83 2.46 18.23 6.17
C ARG A 83 2.16 18.72 7.58
N LEU A 84 3.19 19.09 8.35
CA LEU A 84 2.99 19.69 9.67
C LEU A 84 2.37 21.10 9.53
N ASN A 85 2.81 21.87 8.55
CA ASN A 85 2.29 23.21 8.29
C ASN A 85 0.81 23.20 7.87
N GLU A 86 0.36 22.22 7.10
CA GLU A 86 -1.04 22.07 6.69
C GLU A 86 -1.94 21.63 7.85
N ASN A 87 -1.48 20.66 8.66
CA ASN A 87 -2.35 19.94 9.58
C ASN A 87 -2.29 20.45 11.03
N PHE A 88 -1.36 21.35 11.37
CA PHE A 88 -1.25 21.94 12.70
C PHE A 88 -1.45 23.46 12.66
N SER A 89 -2.06 24.00 13.72
CA SER A 89 -2.07 25.44 13.97
C SER A 89 -0.87 25.84 14.83
N GLY A 90 -0.53 27.13 14.83
CA GLY A 90 0.58 27.66 15.62
C GLY A 90 0.39 27.38 17.12
N GLY A 91 1.45 26.94 17.79
CA GLY A 91 1.50 26.59 19.21
C GLY A 91 1.10 25.15 19.53
N GLN A 92 0.68 24.34 18.55
CA GLN A 92 0.29 22.95 18.83
C GLN A 92 1.48 22.03 19.07
N SER A 93 1.24 20.98 19.88
CA SER A 93 2.21 19.93 20.16
C SER A 93 2.18 18.81 19.11
N VAL A 94 3.33 18.56 18.51
CA VAL A 94 3.57 17.51 17.52
C VAL A 94 4.17 16.31 18.24
N ASN A 95 3.30 15.33 18.56
CA ASN A 95 3.63 14.12 19.30
C ASN A 95 3.19 12.90 18.47
N PRO A 96 3.76 11.70 18.69
CA PRO A 96 3.31 10.49 18.00
C PRO A 96 1.83 10.15 18.22
N ARG A 97 1.21 10.66 19.30
CA ARG A 97 -0.22 10.54 19.56
C ARG A 97 -1.05 11.52 18.71
N SER A 98 -0.72 12.81 18.73
CA SER A 98 -1.45 13.82 17.94
C SER A 98 -1.33 13.58 16.44
N LEU A 99 -0.20 13.03 15.98
CA LEU A 99 0.00 12.62 14.59
C LEU A 99 -0.86 11.43 14.19
N ARG A 100 -1.16 10.49 15.11
CA ARG A 100 -2.07 9.37 14.87
C ARG A 100 -3.53 9.82 14.87
N GLU A 101 -3.92 10.68 15.80
CA GLU A 101 -5.27 11.23 15.89
C GLU A 101 -5.66 11.99 14.61
N LYS A 102 -4.70 12.69 13.98
CA LYS A 102 -4.89 13.37 12.69
C LYS A 102 -4.70 12.47 11.46
N GLY A 103 -4.46 11.17 11.64
CA GLY A 103 -4.28 10.23 10.53
C GLY A 103 -3.00 10.40 9.69
N LEU A 104 -2.03 11.18 10.18
CA LEU A 104 -0.77 11.46 9.46
C LEU A 104 0.22 10.30 9.54
N ILE A 105 0.00 9.37 10.47
CA ILE A 105 0.84 8.19 10.68
C ILE A 105 -0.07 6.97 10.87
N PRO A 106 0.28 5.80 10.28
CA PRO A 106 -0.44 4.56 10.57
C PRO A 106 -0.33 4.16 12.04
N ALA A 107 -1.39 3.56 12.59
CA ALA A 107 -1.42 3.10 13.98
C ALA A 107 -0.31 2.10 14.32
N THR A 108 0.21 1.39 13.32
CA THR A 108 1.29 0.39 13.43
C THR A 108 2.71 0.98 13.44
N ALA A 109 2.86 2.30 13.30
CA ALA A 109 4.17 2.92 13.29
C ALA A 109 4.88 2.79 14.64
N ARG A 110 6.11 2.27 14.62
CA ARG A 110 6.94 2.07 15.83
C ARG A 110 7.76 3.30 16.23
N GLY A 111 7.68 4.40 15.48
CA GLY A 111 8.38 5.64 15.75
C GLY A 111 8.19 6.65 14.63
N VAL A 112 8.58 7.90 14.87
CA VAL A 112 8.37 9.02 13.95
C VAL A 112 9.69 9.73 13.67
N LYS A 113 9.95 10.03 12.40
CA LYS A 113 11.07 10.86 11.95
C LYS A 113 10.58 12.05 11.14
N ILE A 114 10.98 13.26 11.54
CA ILE A 114 10.66 14.52 10.87
C ILE A 114 11.83 14.90 9.93
N LEU A 115 11.50 15.11 8.66
CA LEU A 115 12.43 15.49 7.59
C LEU A 115 12.19 16.93 7.12
N ALA A 116 13.22 17.52 6.54
CA ALA A 116 13.29 18.94 6.23
C ALA A 116 12.68 19.34 4.88
N ASN A 117 11.79 18.53 4.31
CA ASN A 117 11.12 18.87 3.07
C ASN A 117 10.04 19.91 3.37
N GLY A 118 10.11 21.05 2.67
CA GLY A 118 9.16 22.13 2.85
C GLY A 118 9.63 23.33 3.66
N LYS A 119 8.66 24.24 3.90
CA LYS A 119 8.83 25.45 4.72
C LYS A 119 7.85 25.41 5.89
N LEU A 120 8.38 25.55 7.10
CA LEU A 120 7.57 25.68 8.30
C LEU A 120 7.38 27.18 8.61
N GLN A 121 6.13 27.66 8.55
CA GLN A 121 5.79 29.06 8.88
C GLN A 121 5.21 29.21 10.29
N LYS A 122 4.77 28.10 10.89
CA LYS A 122 4.09 28.06 12.18
C LYS A 122 5.04 27.63 13.29
N ARG A 123 4.91 28.26 14.45
CA ARG A 123 5.57 27.82 15.68
C ARG A 123 4.95 26.50 16.13
N LEU A 124 5.72 25.45 16.30
CA LEU A 124 5.25 24.13 16.75
C LEU A 124 6.15 23.61 17.86
N THR A 125 5.58 22.88 18.82
CA THR A 125 6.33 22.20 19.87
C THR A 125 6.43 20.71 19.52
N VAL A 126 7.59 20.25 19.07
CA VAL A 126 7.81 18.84 18.71
C VAL A 126 8.29 18.06 19.94
N SER A 127 7.66 16.92 20.24
CA SER A 127 8.15 16.00 21.29
C SER A 127 8.04 14.52 20.92
N GLY A 128 8.94 13.68 21.45
CA GLY A 128 8.92 12.23 21.24
C GLY A 128 9.13 11.78 19.78
N CYS A 129 9.73 12.64 18.94
CA CYS A 129 9.98 12.38 17.52
C CYS A 129 11.48 12.55 17.21
N ARG A 130 12.02 11.71 16.32
CA ARG A 130 13.38 11.91 15.78
C ARG A 130 13.34 13.03 14.76
N VAL A 131 14.24 14.00 14.84
CA VAL A 131 14.27 15.13 13.90
C VAL A 131 15.63 15.16 13.19
N SER A 132 15.61 15.26 11.86
CA SER A 132 16.84 15.44 11.07
C SER A 132 17.51 16.80 11.36
N ALA A 133 18.84 16.91 11.22
CA ALA A 133 19.58 18.12 11.56
C ALA A 133 19.01 19.38 10.88
N VAL A 134 18.82 19.32 9.55
CA VAL A 134 18.24 20.42 8.77
C VAL A 134 16.80 20.74 9.17
N ALA A 135 16.00 19.74 9.58
CA ALA A 135 14.65 20.00 10.06
C ALA A 135 14.65 20.69 11.43
N LYS A 136 15.62 20.37 12.31
CA LYS A 136 15.77 21.05 13.60
C LYS A 136 16.03 22.55 13.39
N GLU A 137 16.96 22.89 12.51
CA GLU A 137 17.28 24.28 12.17
C GLU A 137 16.05 25.05 11.65
N LYS A 138 15.30 24.45 10.72
CA LYS A 138 14.07 25.08 10.19
C LYS A 138 12.98 25.24 11.24
N ILE A 139 12.83 24.29 12.16
CA ILE A 139 11.84 24.37 13.26
C ILE A 139 12.23 25.49 14.23
N LEU A 140 13.50 25.59 14.61
CA LEU A 140 14.00 26.65 15.49
C LEU A 140 13.91 28.02 14.82
N ALA A 141 14.23 28.13 13.53
CA ALA A 141 14.11 29.36 12.75
C ALA A 141 12.65 29.85 12.66
N ALA A 142 11.68 28.93 12.64
CA ALA A 142 10.26 29.27 12.71
C ALA A 142 9.78 29.66 14.12
N GLY A 143 10.66 29.65 15.13
CA GLY A 143 10.34 29.92 16.54
C GLY A 143 9.63 28.76 17.26
N GLY A 144 9.81 27.54 16.76
CA GLY A 144 9.30 26.31 17.40
C GLY A 144 10.27 25.76 18.45
N GLU A 145 9.77 24.85 19.28
CA GLU A 145 10.54 24.18 20.33
C GLU A 145 10.65 22.69 20.05
N ILE A 146 11.80 22.09 20.37
CA ILE A 146 12.03 20.66 20.27
C ILE A 146 12.32 20.12 21.67
N LYS A 147 11.37 19.38 22.23
CA LYS A 147 11.51 18.68 23.50
C LYS A 147 12.00 17.26 23.22
N ALA A 148 13.06 16.85 23.91
CA ALA A 148 13.68 15.54 23.77
C ALA A 148 12.69 14.42 24.13
#